data_AF-A0A401HNY1-F1
#
_entry.id   AF-A0A401HNY1-F1
#
_cell.length_a   1.000
_cell.length_b   1.000
_cell.length_c   1.000
_cell.angle_alpha   90.00
_cell.angle_beta   90.00
_cell.angle_gamma   90.00
#
_symmetry.space_group_name_H-M   'P 1'
#
loop_
_entity.id
_entity.type
_entity.pdbx_description
1 polymer ?
#
loop_
_entity_poly.entity_id
_entity_poly.type
_entity_poly.pdbx_seq_one_letter_code
_entity_poly.pdbx_strand_id
1 'polypeptide(L)' 'MVDREKVEKEAEEIVRRFSEVLERYSFEEVEEYYILECKNVLRMDAEPSVDPSFREDVLKIAPKTRDGYIVVEKSKWE' A
#
# COMPACT_ATOMS: atom_id res chain seq x y z
N MET A 1 -12.78 6.90 18.91
CA MET A 1 -12.25 5.65 19.48
C MET A 1 -12.73 4.53 18.59
N VAL A 2 -11.86 3.63 18.14
CA VAL A 2 -12.26 2.53 17.25
C VAL A 2 -13.11 1.55 18.05
N ASP A 3 -14.26 1.16 17.50
CA ASP A 3 -15.10 0.11 18.05
C ASP A 3 -14.49 -1.25 17.70
N ARG A 4 -13.75 -1.81 18.65
CA ARG A 4 -12.94 -3.01 18.43
C ARG A 4 -13.81 -4.24 18.14
N GLU A 5 -14.93 -4.38 18.84
CA GLU A 5 -15.84 -5.51 18.67
C GLU A 5 -16.48 -5.50 17.29
N LYS A 6 -16.87 -4.31 16.82
CA LYS A 6 -17.38 -4.14 15.46
C LYS A 6 -16.33 -4.51 14.40
N VAL A 7 -15.08 -4.07 14.57
CA VAL A 7 -14.00 -4.36 13.63
C VAL A 7 -13.68 -5.86 13.59
N GLU A 8 -13.62 -6.51 14.75
CA GLU A 8 -13.37 -7.96 14.84
C GLU A 8 -14.48 -8.74 14.13
N LYS A 9 -15.74 -8.39 14.36
CA LYS A 9 -16.89 -9.02 13.70
C LYS A 9 -16.89 -8.83 12.19
N GLU A 10 -16.60 -7.62 11.71
CA GLU A 10 -16.52 -7.34 10.28
C GLU A 10 -15.36 -8.10 9.61
N ALA A 11 -14.21 -8.19 10.29
CA ALA A 11 -13.07 -8.96 9.80
C ALA A 11 -13.40 -10.47 9.70
N GLU A 12 -14.03 -11.04 10.73
CA GLU A 12 -14.48 -12.44 10.72
C GLU A 12 -15.49 -12.70 9.59
N GLU A 13 -16.42 -11.78 9.35
CA GLU A 13 -17.39 -11.91 8.27
C GLU A 13 -16.73 -11.89 6.89
N ILE A 14 -15.74 -11.01 6.68
CA ILE A 14 -14.96 -10.95 5.44
C ILE A 14 -14.22 -12.26 5.20
N VAL A 15 -13.50 -12.76 6.22
CA VAL A 15 -12.73 -14.01 6.12
C VAL A 15 -13.66 -15.17 5.79
N ARG A 16 -14.77 -15.31 6.53
CA ARG A 16 -15.74 -16.39 6.31
C ARG A 16 -16.32 -16.37 4.90
N ARG A 17 -16.79 -15.22 4.43
CA ARG A 17 -17.35 -15.09 3.08
C ARG A 17 -16.33 -15.41 2.00
N PHE A 18 -15.08 -14.98 2.19
CA PHE A 18 -14.01 -15.26 1.24
C PHE A 18 -13.72 -16.77 1.19
N SER A 19 -13.64 -17.45 2.34
CA SER A 19 -13.48 -18.90 2.42
C SER A 19 -14.63 -19.66 1.74
N GLU A 20 -15.88 -19.28 2.00
CA GLU A 20 -17.08 -19.89 1.37
C GLU A 20 -17.08 -19.76 -0.16
N VAL A 21 -16.50 -18.67 -0.68
CA VAL A 21 -16.34 -18.46 -2.13
C VAL A 21 -15.19 -19.33 -2.66
N LEU A 22 -14.03 -19.32 -2.00
CA LEU A 22 -12.85 -20.08 -2.43
C LEU A 22 -13.08 -21.60 -2.44
N GLU A 23 -13.83 -22.14 -1.48
CA GLU A 23 -14.18 -23.57 -1.43
C GLU A 23 -14.92 -24.07 -2.68
N ARG A 24 -15.54 -23.16 -3.44
CA ARG A 24 -16.26 -23.50 -4.68
C ARG A 24 -15.34 -23.68 -5.88
N TYR A 25 -14.06 -23.36 -5.75
CA TYR A 25 -13.08 -23.43 -6.82
C TYR A 25 -12.02 -24.50 -6.52
N SER A 26 -11.75 -25.36 -7.50
CA SER A 26 -10.59 -26.25 -7.48
C SER A 26 -9.43 -25.56 -8.17
N PHE A 27 -8.31 -25.39 -7.47
CA PHE A 27 -7.12 -24.72 -7.98
C PHE A 27 -6.10 -25.77 -8.42
N GLU A 28 -6.36 -26.45 -9.54
CA GLU A 28 -5.50 -27.56 -10.00
C GLU A 28 -4.17 -27.08 -10.61
N GLU A 29 -4.07 -25.84 -11.10
CA GLU A 29 -2.81 -25.22 -11.53
C GLU A 29 -2.87 -23.71 -11.23
N VAL A 30 -2.21 -23.27 -10.15
CA VAL A 30 -2.13 -21.85 -9.79
C VAL A 30 -0.86 -21.28 -10.43
N GLU A 31 -0.91 -21.01 -11.73
CA GLU A 31 0.02 -20.01 -12.27
C GLU A 31 -0.42 -18.65 -11.73
N GLU A 32 0.49 -17.93 -11.09
CA GLU A 32 0.22 -16.57 -10.63
C GLU A 32 -0.23 -15.72 -11.83
N TYR A 33 -1.46 -15.22 -11.80
CA TYR A 33 -2.02 -14.38 -12.86
C TYR A 33 -1.33 -13.01 -12.87
N TYR A 34 -0.15 -12.94 -13.48
CA TYR A 34 0.33 -11.67 -14.02
C TYR A 34 -0.44 -11.44 -15.33
N ILE A 35 -1.29 -10.40 -15.36
CA ILE A 35 -2.04 -10.00 -16.57
C ILE A 35 -1.07 -9.69 -17.74
N LEU A 36 0.20 -9.42 -17.44
CA LEU A 36 1.27 -9.20 -18.38
C LEU A 36 2.47 -10.08 -18.02
N GLU A 37 2.94 -10.89 -18.96
CA GLU A 37 4.21 -11.63 -18.87
C GLU A 37 5.43 -10.69 -18.99
N CYS A 38 5.45 -9.59 -18.23
CA CYS A 38 6.54 -8.63 -18.25
C CYS A 38 7.69 -9.13 -17.37
N LYS A 39 8.56 -9.98 -17.92
CA LYS A 39 9.82 -10.35 -17.27
C LYS A 39 10.85 -9.23 -17.46
N ASN A 40 11.49 -8.80 -16.38
CA ASN A 40 12.66 -7.91 -16.38
C ASN A 40 12.46 -6.57 -17.13
N VAL A 41 11.43 -5.80 -16.78
CA VAL A 41 11.28 -4.41 -17.26
C VAL A 41 12.35 -3.53 -16.61
N LEU A 42 13.44 -3.28 -17.33
CA LEU A 42 14.56 -2.47 -16.85
C LEU A 42 14.34 -0.99 -17.21
N ARG A 43 14.66 -0.10 -16.27
CA ARG A 43 14.77 1.34 -16.52
C ARG A 43 16.22 1.65 -16.89
N MET A 44 16.43 2.41 -17.96
CA MET A 44 17.76 2.92 -18.30
C MET A 44 18.33 3.77 -17.18
N ASP A 45 19.62 3.65 -16.94
CA ASP A 45 20.32 4.59 -16.08
C ASP A 45 20.41 5.94 -16.79
N ALA A 46 19.85 6.96 -16.16
CA ALA A 46 19.76 8.31 -16.72
C ALA A 46 19.80 9.31 -15.57
N GLU A 47 20.32 10.51 -15.85
CA GLU A 47 20.33 11.60 -14.88
C GLU A 47 18.88 11.95 -14.50
N PRO A 48 18.55 11.96 -13.19
CA PRO A 48 17.19 12.26 -12.77
C PRO A 48 16.85 13.72 -13.10
N SER A 49 15.74 13.93 -13.79
CA SER A 49 15.14 15.27 -13.89
C SER A 49 14.42 15.58 -12.58
N VAL A 50 14.89 16.59 -11.86
CA VAL A 50 14.25 17.07 -10.63
C VAL A 50 13.35 18.24 -11.00
N ASP A 51 12.05 18.05 -10.87
CA ASP A 51 11.07 19.14 -10.98
C ASP A 51 11.30 20.15 -9.83
N PRO A 52 11.60 21.43 -10.12
CA PRO A 52 11.76 22.44 -9.09
C PRO A 52 10.53 22.62 -8.18
N SER A 53 9.31 22.32 -8.66
CA SER A 53 8.09 22.44 -7.86
C SER A 53 7.89 21.29 -6.88
N PHE A 54 8.58 20.16 -7.08
CA PHE A 54 8.37 18.93 -6.32
C PHE A 54 8.35 19.14 -4.81
N ARG A 55 9.28 19.94 -4.30
CA ARG A 55 9.37 20.23 -2.87
C ARG A 55 8.14 20.96 -2.34
N GLU A 56 7.63 21.92 -3.09
CA GLU A 56 6.44 22.69 -2.72
C GLU A 56 5.20 21.80 -2.73
N ASP A 57 5.02 21.02 -3.81
CA ASP A 57 3.87 20.15 -4.00
C ASP A 57 3.76 19.08 -2.90
N VAL A 58 4.89 18.46 -2.53
CA VAL A 58 4.96 17.47 -1.46
C VAL A 58 4.63 18.09 -0.10
N LEU A 59 5.16 19.27 0.21
CA LEU A 59 4.94 19.93 1.50
C LEU A 59 3.50 20.46 1.64
N LYS A 60 2.83 20.76 0.53
CA LYS A 60 1.43 21.22 0.52
C LYS A 60 0.44 20.16 0.99
N ILE A 61 0.69 18.89 0.68
CA ILE A 61 -0.18 17.77 1.08
C ILE A 61 0.24 17.11 2.39
N ALA A 62 1.40 17.49 2.93
CA ALA A 62 1.95 16.88 4.13
C ALA A 62 1.13 17.29 5.39
N PRO A 63 0.75 16.35 6.27
CA PRO A 63 -0.08 16.65 7.45
C PRO A 63 0.53 17.65 8.43
N LYS A 64 1.85 17.62 8.61
CA LYS A 64 2.60 18.54 9.46
C LYS A 64 3.94 18.86 8.82
N THR A 65 4.25 20.16 8.73
CA THR A 65 5.51 20.64 8.20
C THR A 65 6.12 21.70 9.12
N ARG A 66 7.45 21.79 9.10
CA ARG A 66 8.22 22.82 9.81
C ARG A 66 9.53 23.06 9.08
N ASP A 67 9.85 24.33 8.82
CA ASP A 67 11.13 24.76 8.23
C ASP A 67 11.48 24.03 6.90
N GLY A 68 10.45 23.67 6.11
CA GLY A 68 10.61 22.91 4.87
C GLY A 68 10.80 21.41 5.04
N TYR A 69 10.53 20.87 6.22
CA TYR A 69 10.59 19.44 6.52
C TYR A 69 9.21 18.90 6.89
N ILE A 70 8.96 17.63 6.58
CA ILE A 70 7.82 16.89 7.12
C ILE A 70 8.17 16.46 8.54
N VAL A 71 7.29 16.77 9.50
CA VAL A 71 7.52 16.47 10.92
C VAL A 71 6.65 15.30 11.34
N VAL A 72 7.28 14.28 11.90
CA VAL A 72 6.63 13.09 12.46
C VAL A 72 7.03 12.91 13.92
N GLU A 73 6.21 12.18 14.67
CA GLU A 73 6.56 11.81 16.04
C GLU A 73 7.77 10.87 16.02
N LYS A 74 8.73 11.14 16.89
CA LYS A 74 9.90 10.28 17.05
C LYS A 74 9.46 9.03 17.83
N SER A 75 9.12 7.96 17.11
CA SER A 75 8.92 6.66 17.74
C SER A 75 10.24 6.14 18.28
N LYS A 76 10.21 5.62 19.51
CA LYS A 76 11.27 4.73 20.01
C LYS A 76 10.82 3.31 19.68
N TRP A 77 11.69 2.54 19.06
CA TRP A 77 11.51 1.09 19.02
C TRP A 77 11.66 0.59 20.47
N GLU A 78 10.55 0.12 21.05
CA GLU A 78 10.55 -0.69 22.28
C GLU A 78 10.50 -2.17 21.91
#